data_AF-A0A659UMZ2-F1
#
_entry.id   AF-A0A659UMZ2-F1
#
_cell.length_a   1.000
_cell.length_b   1.000
_cell.length_c   1.000
_cell.angle_alpha   90.00
_cell.angle_beta   90.00
_cell.angle_gamma   90.00
#
_symmetry.space_group_name_H-M   'P 1'
#
loop_
_entity.id
_entity.type
_entity.pdbx_description
1 polymer ?
#
loop_
_entity_poly.entity_id
_entity_poly.type
_entity_poly.pdbx_seq_one_letter_code
_entity_poly.pdbx_strand_id
1 'polypeptide(L)'
;KQEAFALAAKRMAGPVIAATMTRIAAFSPLLFWPGIIGDFMKYMPITLIVTLSASMLYALVFAPTLGAIFAKAPQHHEDGNRDGWYMAVVKQAVRFPITVMVLTVVLLAGIFVGYSKYGAGVEFFPSVEPDYGLLY
;
A
#
# COMPACT_ATOMS: atom_id res chain seq x y z
N LYS A 1 -25.21 15.37 -10.81
CA LYS A 1 -24.66 14.09 -10.29
C LYS A 1 -23.57 13.55 -11.22
N GLN A 2 -23.88 13.21 -12.48
CA GLN A 2 -22.90 12.75 -13.47
C GLN A 2 -21.67 13.67 -13.61
N GLU A 3 -21.88 14.98 -13.79
CA GLU A 3 -20.78 15.95 -13.90
C GLU A 3 -19.91 16.03 -12.63
N ALA A 4 -20.52 15.92 -11.44
CA ALA A 4 -19.79 15.92 -10.17
C ALA A 4 -18.90 14.68 -10.03
N PHE A 5 -19.39 13.50 -10.46
CA PHE A 5 -18.58 12.27 -10.49
C PHE A 5 -17.48 12.32 -11.55
N ALA A 6 -17.76 12.88 -12.73
CA ALA A 6 -16.77 13.05 -13.78
C ALA A 6 -15.65 14.02 -13.35
N LEU A 7 -16.00 15.15 -12.70
CA LEU A 7 -15.04 16.11 -12.17
C LEU A 7 -14.21 15.52 -11.03
N ALA A 8 -14.85 14.77 -10.11
CA ALA A 8 -14.17 14.10 -9.02
C ALA A 8 -13.18 13.06 -9.54
N ALA A 9 -13.56 12.23 -10.51
CA ALA A 9 -12.67 11.26 -11.14
C ALA A 9 -11.49 11.95 -11.84
N LYS A 10 -11.73 13.03 -12.59
CA LYS A 10 -10.65 13.81 -13.23
C LYS A 10 -9.66 14.38 -12.23
N ARG A 11 -10.12 14.83 -11.06
CA ARG A 11 -9.26 15.36 -9.99
C ARG A 11 -8.50 14.25 -9.25
N MET A 12 -9.09 13.07 -9.10
CA MET A 12 -8.48 11.91 -8.45
C MET A 12 -7.55 11.12 -9.38
N ALA A 13 -7.67 11.27 -10.69
CA ALA A 13 -6.87 10.52 -11.67
C ALA A 13 -5.35 10.68 -11.45
N GLY A 14 -4.87 11.91 -11.26
CA GLY A 14 -3.45 12.17 -10.99
C GLY A 14 -2.92 11.43 -9.76
N PRO A 15 -3.52 11.63 -8.56
CA PRO A 15 -3.14 10.91 -7.34
C PRO A 15 -3.21 9.38 -7.46
N VAL A 16 -4.26 8.84 -8.09
CA VAL A 16 -4.45 7.38 -8.23
C VAL A 16 -3.38 6.76 -9.12
N ILE A 17 -3.08 7.40 -10.26
CA ILE A 17 -2.01 6.96 -11.16
C ILE A 17 -0.66 7.01 -10.45
N ALA A 18 -0.35 8.14 -9.80
CA ALA A 18 0.90 8.31 -9.08
C ALA A 18 1.11 7.23 -8.00
N ALA A 19 0.11 7.00 -7.15
CA ALA A 19 0.18 5.98 -6.10
C ALA A 19 0.36 4.56 -6.66
N THR A 20 -0.32 4.24 -7.77
CA THR A 20 -0.20 2.93 -8.43
C THR A 20 1.17 2.75 -9.06
N MET A 21 1.68 3.79 -9.73
CA MET A 21 3.02 3.79 -10.33
C MET A 21 4.12 3.64 -9.27
N THR A 22 3.99 4.27 -8.10
CA THR A 22 4.95 4.07 -7.00
C THR A 22 4.98 2.62 -6.51
N ARG A 23 3.82 1.96 -6.42
CA ARG A 23 3.77 0.53 -6.06
C ARG A 23 4.47 -0.32 -7.12
N ILE A 24 4.17 -0.09 -8.41
CA ILE A 24 4.84 -0.79 -9.52
C ILE A 24 6.35 -0.57 -9.44
N ALA A 25 6.80 0.66 -9.26
CA ALA A 25 8.22 1.02 -9.18
C ALA A 25 8.95 0.35 -8.00
N ALA A 26 8.27 0.15 -6.86
CA ALA A 26 8.86 -0.54 -5.70
C ALA A 26 9.11 -2.03 -5.97
N PHE A 27 8.30 -2.67 -6.82
CA PHE A 27 8.43 -4.09 -7.16
C PHE A 27 9.17 -4.36 -8.47
N SER A 28 9.32 -3.36 -9.35
CA SER A 28 10.06 -3.48 -10.61
C SER A 28 11.48 -4.01 -10.47
N PRO A 29 12.30 -3.64 -9.47
CA PRO A 29 13.67 -4.15 -9.33
C PRO A 29 13.75 -5.68 -9.25
N LEU A 30 12.74 -6.33 -8.66
CA LEU A 30 12.69 -7.79 -8.54
C LEU A 30 12.55 -8.50 -9.89
N LEU A 31 12.05 -7.81 -10.92
CA LEU A 31 11.94 -8.38 -12.27
C LEU A 31 13.29 -8.61 -12.93
N PHE A 32 14.32 -7.87 -12.51
CA PHE A 32 15.65 -7.92 -13.10
C PHE A 32 16.61 -8.81 -12.29
N TRP A 33 16.11 -9.54 -11.29
CA TRP A 33 16.95 -10.40 -10.46
C TRP A 33 17.42 -11.65 -11.25
N PRO A 34 18.74 -11.91 -11.36
CA PRO A 34 19.27 -13.07 -12.07
C PRO A 34 19.25 -14.36 -11.23
N GLY A 35 19.19 -15.51 -11.89
CA GLY A 35 19.27 -16.85 -11.28
C GLY A 35 17.93 -17.58 -11.16
N ILE A 36 17.99 -18.86 -10.80
CA ILE A 36 16.81 -19.75 -10.69
C ILE A 36 15.76 -19.18 -9.73
N ILE A 37 16.21 -18.64 -8.58
CA ILE A 37 15.34 -17.98 -7.60
C ILE A 37 14.65 -16.74 -8.20
N GLY A 38 15.36 -15.98 -9.04
CA GLY A 38 14.81 -14.84 -9.76
C GLY A 38 13.69 -15.23 -10.71
N ASP A 39 13.81 -16.37 -11.41
CA ASP A 39 12.78 -16.83 -12.34
C ASP A 39 11.48 -17.24 -11.64
N PHE A 40 11.55 -17.85 -10.44
CA PHE A 40 10.37 -18.07 -9.60
C PHE A 40 9.83 -16.76 -9.00
N MET A 41 10.72 -15.88 -8.54
CA MET A 41 10.35 -14.61 -7.92
C MET A 41 9.67 -13.64 -8.88
N LYS A 42 9.97 -13.67 -10.19
CA LYS A 42 9.37 -12.81 -11.22
C LYS A 42 7.85 -12.97 -11.34
N TYR A 43 7.29 -14.15 -11.06
CA TYR A 43 5.85 -14.37 -11.19
C TYR A 43 5.01 -13.53 -10.21
N MET A 44 5.54 -13.24 -9.01
CA MET A 44 4.81 -12.46 -8.00
C MET A 44 4.66 -10.97 -8.42
N PRO A 45 5.74 -10.23 -8.74
CA PRO A 45 5.64 -8.85 -9.22
C PRO A 45 4.85 -8.71 -10.52
N ILE A 46 4.99 -9.64 -11.48
CA ILE A 46 4.24 -9.56 -12.75
C ILE A 46 2.74 -9.58 -12.49
N THR A 47 2.27 -10.53 -11.68
CA THR A 47 0.85 -10.63 -11.29
C THR A 47 0.38 -9.35 -10.61
N LEU A 48 1.19 -8.77 -9.71
CA LEU A 48 0.86 -7.52 -9.03
C LEU A 48 0.77 -6.34 -10.00
N ILE A 49 1.70 -6.20 -10.94
CA ILE A 49 1.70 -5.09 -11.90
C ILE A 49 0.45 -5.15 -12.79
N VAL A 50 0.11 -6.34 -13.30
CA VAL A 50 -1.07 -6.54 -14.16
C VAL A 50 -2.36 -6.25 -13.38
N THR A 51 -2.50 -6.80 -12.17
CA THR A 51 -3.70 -6.60 -11.34
C THR A 51 -3.87 -5.15 -10.89
N LEU A 52 -2.79 -4.47 -10.50
CA LEU A 52 -2.80 -3.05 -10.13
C LEU A 52 -3.14 -2.16 -11.32
N SER A 53 -2.60 -2.45 -12.50
CA SER A 53 -2.90 -1.70 -13.72
C SER A 53 -4.37 -1.87 -14.13
N ALA A 54 -4.88 -3.10 -14.06
CA ALA A 54 -6.30 -3.38 -14.31
C ALA A 54 -7.22 -2.69 -13.28
N SER A 55 -6.85 -2.74 -11.99
CA SER A 55 -7.58 -2.06 -10.92
C SER A 55 -7.62 -0.54 -11.10
N MET A 56 -6.50 0.06 -11.52
CA MET A 56 -6.42 1.49 -11.82
C MET A 56 -7.34 1.88 -12.98
N LEU A 57 -7.34 1.12 -14.08
CA LEU A 57 -8.26 1.36 -15.20
C LEU A 57 -9.72 1.21 -14.78
N TYR A 58 -10.02 0.18 -13.99
CA TYR A 58 -11.35 -0.01 -13.43
C TYR A 58 -11.79 1.19 -12.58
N ALA A 59 -10.92 1.66 -11.68
CA ALA A 59 -11.22 2.79 -10.80
C ALA A 59 -11.46 4.10 -11.57
N LEU A 60 -10.75 4.33 -12.69
CA LEU A 60 -10.89 5.58 -13.45
C LEU A 60 -12.08 5.58 -14.42
N VAL A 61 -12.46 4.43 -14.96
CA VAL A 61 -13.51 4.32 -15.98
C VAL A 61 -14.83 3.87 -15.38
N PHE A 62 -14.82 2.81 -14.56
CA PHE A 62 -16.02 2.19 -14.03
C PHE A 62 -16.50 2.85 -12.74
N ALA A 63 -15.61 3.31 -11.86
CA ALA A 63 -16.05 3.97 -10.63
C ALA A 63 -16.86 5.27 -10.85
N PRO A 64 -16.50 6.20 -11.76
CA PRO A 64 -17.32 7.40 -11.99
C PRO A 64 -18.66 7.08 -12.66
N THR A 65 -18.70 6.09 -13.55
CA THR A 65 -19.92 5.70 -14.26
C THR A 65 -20.90 5.00 -13.31
N LEU A 66 -20.42 4.06 -12.50
CA LEU A 66 -21.22 3.41 -11.46
C LEU A 66 -21.64 4.40 -10.36
N GLY A 67 -20.72 5.26 -9.92
CA GLY A 67 -21.02 6.31 -8.94
C GLY A 67 -22.12 7.26 -9.43
N ALA A 68 -22.09 7.64 -10.71
CA ALA A 68 -23.11 8.52 -11.26
C ALA A 68 -24.53 7.89 -11.31
N ILE A 69 -24.62 6.57 -11.44
CA ILE A 69 -25.90 5.83 -11.52
C ILE A 69 -26.42 5.49 -10.12
N PHE A 70 -25.56 4.96 -9.24
CA PHE A 70 -25.97 4.41 -7.94
C PHE A 70 -25.88 5.40 -6.79
N ALA A 71 -25.10 6.47 -6.89
CA ALA A 71 -24.94 7.39 -5.77
C ALA A 71 -26.16 8.31 -5.60
N LYS A 72 -26.72 8.29 -4.39
CA LYS A 72 -27.69 9.30 -3.95
C LYS A 72 -26.96 10.60 -3.63
N ALA A 73 -27.65 11.72 -3.83
CA ALA A 73 -27.11 13.01 -3.42
C ALA A 73 -26.93 12.97 -1.89
N PRO A 74 -25.73 13.25 -1.36
CA PRO A 74 -25.58 13.38 0.07
C PRO A 74 -26.47 14.54 0.52
N GLN A 75 -27.37 14.28 1.47
CA GLN A 75 -28.00 15.38 2.18
C GLN A 75 -26.85 16.06 2.93
N HIS A 76 -26.71 17.39 2.75
CA HIS A 76 -25.73 18.16 3.51
C HIS A 76 -26.09 18.02 4.99
N HIS A 77 -25.50 17.03 5.64
CA HIS A 77 -25.30 17.05 7.07
C HIS A 77 -23.93 17.69 7.22
N GLU A 78 -23.92 18.96 7.62
CA GLU A 78 -22.76 19.50 8.31
C GLU A 78 -22.63 18.69 9.58
N ASP A 79 -21.97 17.53 9.48
CA ASP A 79 -21.74 16.66 10.63
C ASP A 79 -20.91 17.46 11.64
N GLY A 80 -21.62 17.83 12.71
CA GLY A 80 -21.12 18.55 13.85
C GLY A 80 -19.96 17.81 14.51
N ASN A 81 -19.04 18.61 15.04
CA ASN A 81 -17.96 18.21 15.91
C ASN A 81 -16.99 17.15 15.33
N ARG A 82 -16.19 17.59 14.36
CA ARG A 82 -14.93 16.92 13.92
C ARG A 82 -13.89 16.74 15.04
N ASP A 83 -14.16 17.22 16.26
CA ASP A 83 -13.33 17.05 17.45
C ASP A 83 -13.60 15.70 18.13
N GLY A 84 -13.32 14.62 17.40
CA GLY A 84 -13.13 13.30 17.98
C GLY A 84 -11.74 13.16 18.62
N TRP A 85 -11.54 12.10 19.40
CA TRP A 85 -10.23 11.76 19.99
C TRP A 85 -9.10 11.70 18.95
N TYR A 86 -9.40 11.24 17.73
CA TYR A 86 -8.46 11.25 16.59
C TYR A 86 -7.98 12.67 16.27
N MET A 87 -8.90 13.63 16.14
CA MET A 87 -8.55 15.01 15.84
C MET A 87 -7.80 15.67 17.01
N ALA A 88 -8.10 15.29 18.24
CA ALA A 88 -7.35 15.75 19.42
C ALA A 88 -5.89 15.24 19.40
N VAL A 89 -5.67 13.96 19.07
CA VAL A 89 -4.32 13.38 18.91
C VAL A 89 -3.58 14.04 17.75
N VAL A 90 -4.24 14.25 16.60
CA VAL A 90 -3.64 14.93 15.44
C VAL A 90 -3.28 16.37 15.78
N LYS A 91 -4.19 17.14 16.40
CA LYS A 91 -3.92 18.52 16.84
C LYS A 91 -2.73 18.58 17.80
N GLN A 92 -2.64 17.64 18.74
CA GLN A 92 -1.51 17.56 19.68
C GLN A 92 -0.20 17.14 18.98
N ALA A 93 -0.25 16.20 18.04
CA ALA A 93 0.92 15.79 17.26
C ALA A 93 1.47 16.93 16.39
N VAL A 94 0.58 17.72 15.77
CA VAL A 94 0.98 18.90 14.97
C VAL A 94 1.53 20.02 15.84
N ARG A 95 1.09 20.15 17.10
CA ARG A 95 1.56 21.18 18.02
C ARG A 95 3.02 21.01 18.46
N PHE A 96 3.54 19.78 18.47
CA PHE A 96 4.91 19.47 18.88
C PHE A 96 5.70 18.75 17.77
N PRO A 97 5.99 19.44 16.64
CA PRO A 97 6.58 18.81 15.45
C PRO A 97 7.97 18.20 15.74
N ILE A 98 8.77 18.83 16.60
CA ILE A 98 10.09 18.33 16.99
C ILE A 98 9.97 17.02 17.76
N THR A 99 9.02 16.92 18.70
CA THR A 99 8.81 15.70 19.48
C THR A 99 8.38 14.54 18.59
N VAL A 100 7.47 14.78 17.64
CA VAL A 100 7.04 13.76 16.66
C VAL A 100 8.20 13.32 15.76
N MET A 101 9.04 14.26 15.33
CA MET A 101 10.23 13.96 14.52
C MET A 101 11.24 13.10 15.30
N VAL A 102 11.56 13.48 16.54
CA VAL A 102 12.46 12.71 17.41
C VAL A 102 11.89 11.32 17.69
N LEU A 103 10.59 11.22 18.00
CA LEU A 103 9.92 9.94 18.23
C LEU A 103 10.03 9.02 17.00
N THR A 104 9.84 9.56 15.80
CA THR A 104 9.95 8.80 14.54
C THR A 104 11.36 8.26 14.34
N VAL A 105 12.38 9.09 14.59
CA VAL A 105 13.80 8.68 14.48
C VAL A 105 14.14 7.62 15.54
N VAL A 106 13.67 7.79 16.77
CA VAL A 106 13.88 6.83 17.87
C VAL A 106 13.22 5.49 17.54
N LEU A 107 12.00 5.48 17.00
CA LEU A 107 11.31 4.26 16.58
C LEU A 107 12.07 3.56 15.45
N LEU A 108 12.56 4.31 14.45
CA LEU A 108 13.34 3.76 13.35
C LEU A 108 14.64 3.11 13.87
N ALA A 109 15.39 3.81 14.71
CA ALA A 109 16.60 3.26 15.34
C ALA A 109 16.27 2.05 16.23
N GLY A 110 15.13 2.09 16.93
CA GLY A 110 14.63 0.98 17.75
C GLY A 110 14.37 -0.29 16.94
N ILE A 111 13.81 -0.17 15.73
CA ILE A 111 13.63 -1.32 14.82
C ILE A 111 14.99 -1.91 14.44
N PHE A 112 15.97 -1.08 14.09
CA PHE A 112 17.31 -1.54 13.70
C PHE A 112 18.03 -2.25 14.85
N VAL A 113 18.01 -1.66 16.05
CA VAL A 113 18.60 -2.27 17.26
C VAL A 113 17.86 -3.56 17.63
N GLY A 114 16.53 -3.57 17.55
CA GLY A 114 15.71 -4.75 17.79
C GLY A 114 16.06 -5.89 16.84
N TYR A 115 16.13 -5.61 15.54
CA TYR A 115 16.54 -6.60 14.54
C TYR A 115 17.97 -7.11 14.80
N SER A 116 18.92 -6.24 15.18
CA SER A 116 20.30 -6.67 15.48
C SER A 116 20.41 -7.58 16.71
N LYS A 117 19.53 -7.41 17.70
CA LYS A 117 19.57 -8.18 18.95
C LYS A 117 18.75 -9.48 18.89
N TYR A 118 17.64 -9.46 18.16
CA TYR A 118 16.66 -10.55 18.11
C TYR A 118 16.57 -11.25 16.76
N GLY A 119 17.34 -10.82 15.76
CA GLY A 119 17.38 -11.44 14.43
C GLY A 119 17.96 -12.84 14.47
N ALA A 120 17.12 -13.84 14.73
CA ALA A 120 17.39 -15.21 14.33
C ALA A 120 17.68 -15.20 12.81
N GLY A 121 18.78 -15.82 12.40
CA GLY A 121 19.33 -15.70 11.04
C GLY A 121 18.31 -15.90 9.91
N VAL A 122 18.64 -15.37 8.74
CA VAL A 122 17.78 -15.47 7.54
C VAL A 122 17.69 -16.92 7.05
N GLU A 123 16.66 -17.63 7.49
CA GLU A 123 16.32 -18.96 6.96
C GLU A 123 15.61 -18.76 5.61
N PHE A 124 16.41 -18.70 4.54
CA PHE A 124 15.93 -18.37 3.18
C PHE A 124 14.98 -19.43 2.60
N PHE A 125 15.05 -20.66 3.11
CA PHE A 125 14.13 -21.74 2.85
C PHE A 125 14.06 -22.57 4.13
N PRO A 126 12.87 -22.84 4.72
CA PRO A 126 12.78 -23.97 5.65
C PRO A 126 13.22 -25.20 4.87
N SER A 127 14.06 -26.04 5.47
CA SER A 127 14.49 -27.30 4.84
C SER A 127 13.24 -28.08 4.45
N VAL A 128 12.92 -28.07 3.15
CA VAL A 128 12.00 -29.05 2.58
C VAL A 128 12.72 -30.37 2.71
N GLU A 129 12.57 -31.03 3.85
CA GLU A 129 12.93 -32.44 3.98
C GLU A 129 12.10 -33.19 2.95
N PRO A 130 12.69 -33.70 1.85
CA PRO A 130 12.01 -34.67 1.05
C PRO A 130 12.22 -35.98 1.82
N ASP A 131 11.29 -36.35 2.70
CA ASP A 131 11.25 -37.72 3.24
C ASP A 131 10.68 -38.67 2.18
N TYR A 132 11.22 -38.59 0.95
CA TYR A 132 11.03 -39.61 -0.07
C TYR A 132 12.09 -40.66 0.18
N GLY A 133 11.64 -41.74 0.80
CA GLY A 133 12.45 -42.85 1.31
C GLY A 133 13.60 -43.28 0.41
N LEU A 134 14.81 -43.19 0.97
CA LEU A 134 15.92 -44.07 0.64
C LEU A 134 15.67 -45.48 1.20
N LEU A 135 14.56 -46.08 0.79
CA LEU A 135 14.23 -47.49 1.04
C LEU A 135 13.59 -48.08 -0.22
N TYR A 136 14.37 -48.18 -1.29
CA TYR A 136 14.62 -49.45 -1.98
C TYR A 136 15.76 -49.30 -2.99
#